data_AF-A0A009TIZ8-F1
#
_entry.id   AF-A0A009TIZ8-F1
#
_cell.length_a   1.000
_cell.length_b   1.000
_cell.length_c   1.000
_cell.angle_alpha   90.00
_cell.angle_beta   90.00
_cell.angle_gamma   90.00
#
_symmetry.space_group_name_H-M   'P 1'
#
loop_
_entity.id
_entity.type
_entity.pdbx_description
1 polymer ?
#
loop_
_entity_poly.entity_id
_entity_poly.type
_entity_poly.pdbx_seq_one_letter_code
_entity_poly.pdbx_strand_id
1 'polypeptide(L)'
;MWNFPTPLPDELIYSTIARAGLHHGIQSPKQLLDEVYQDRKVVATIDLPSHLNAIVHLLERTGCFSLIDLIYKHTMFGLYAPFVQESHRQKAITLMAEQASGSIHLMLGLNASRVPNNTKFHYCPICIQQQRETYGEYFWNRAWFLPNLSICLKHNCSLLSQDYIQQQHRHLFLPLLPNQTQDSA
;
A
#
# COMPACT_ATOMS: atom_id res chain seq x y z
N MET A 1 4.21 6.50 -16.89
CA MET A 1 4.33 5.05 -17.14
C MET A 1 3.21 4.52 -18.06
N TRP A 2 3.52 3.82 -19.16
CA TRP A 2 2.51 3.13 -20.00
C TRP A 2 2.16 1.77 -19.38
N ASN A 3 0.91 1.30 -19.46
CA ASN A 3 0.44 0.03 -18.88
C ASN A 3 0.62 -0.11 -17.35
N PHE A 4 0.25 0.94 -16.60
CA PHE A 4 0.20 0.84 -15.15
C PHE A 4 -0.78 -0.27 -14.70
N PRO A 5 -0.38 -1.16 -13.76
CA PRO A 5 -1.21 -2.28 -13.35
C PRO A 5 -2.50 -1.79 -12.71
N THR A 6 -3.59 -2.45 -13.05
CA THR A 6 -4.88 -2.19 -12.42
C THR A 6 -4.88 -2.73 -10.98
N PRO A 7 -5.30 -1.93 -9.98
CA PRO A 7 -5.45 -2.42 -8.60
C PRO A 7 -6.36 -3.65 -8.54
N LEU A 8 -5.88 -4.70 -7.89
CA LEU A 8 -6.66 -5.93 -7.67
C LEU A 8 -7.58 -5.78 -6.45
N PRO A 9 -8.64 -6.61 -6.33
CA PRO A 9 -9.51 -6.59 -5.16
C PRO A 9 -8.73 -6.76 -3.85
N ASP A 10 -9.00 -5.88 -2.87
CA ASP A 10 -8.33 -5.80 -1.57
C ASP A 10 -6.81 -5.59 -1.60
N GLU A 11 -6.26 -5.18 -2.75
CA GLU A 11 -4.85 -4.81 -2.88
C GLU A 11 -4.59 -3.40 -2.32
N LEU A 12 -3.48 -3.21 -1.61
CA LEU A 12 -2.98 -1.88 -1.26
C LEU A 12 -2.42 -1.15 -2.50
N ILE A 13 -2.65 0.15 -2.62
CA ILE A 13 -2.07 0.96 -3.70
C ILE A 13 -0.54 0.92 -3.68
N TYR A 14 0.06 0.78 -2.49
CA TYR A 14 1.48 0.48 -2.30
C TYR A 14 1.91 -0.77 -3.10
N SER A 15 1.12 -1.84 -3.04
CA SER A 15 1.38 -3.09 -3.77
C SER A 15 1.24 -2.90 -5.27
N THR A 16 0.23 -2.16 -5.72
CA THR A 16 0.04 -1.86 -7.14
C THR A 16 1.26 -1.14 -7.72
N ILE A 17 1.83 -0.17 -6.98
CA ILE A 17 3.06 0.53 -7.38
C ILE A 17 4.27 -0.40 -7.33
N ALA A 18 4.37 -1.29 -6.35
CA ALA A 18 5.44 -2.28 -6.28
C ALA A 18 5.40 -3.24 -7.48
N ARG A 19 4.19 -3.69 -7.88
CA ARG A 19 3.97 -4.50 -9.08
C ARG A 19 4.29 -3.75 -10.36
N ALA A 20 3.98 -2.45 -10.44
CA ALA A 20 4.39 -1.61 -11.56
C ALA A 20 5.92 -1.66 -11.76
N GLY A 21 6.68 -1.56 -10.67
CA GLY A 21 8.13 -1.72 -10.70
C GLY A 21 8.57 -3.06 -11.29
N LEU A 22 7.92 -4.17 -10.87
CA LEU A 22 8.19 -5.50 -11.41
C LEU A 22 7.84 -5.64 -12.89
N HIS A 23 6.63 -5.23 -13.29
CA HIS A 23 6.14 -5.34 -14.67
C HIS A 23 7.05 -4.60 -15.66
N HIS A 24 7.68 -3.52 -15.20
CA HIS A 24 8.58 -2.69 -16.01
C HIS A 24 10.08 -3.00 -15.79
N GLY A 25 10.42 -3.96 -14.94
CA GLY A 25 11.82 -4.29 -14.62
C GLY A 25 12.61 -3.14 -13.96
N ILE A 26 11.92 -2.24 -13.25
CA ILE A 26 12.55 -1.06 -12.63
C ILE A 26 13.21 -1.47 -11.31
N GLN A 27 14.53 -1.39 -11.27
CA GLN A 27 15.32 -1.72 -10.08
C GLN A 27 15.59 -0.51 -9.18
N SER A 28 15.63 0.70 -9.77
CA SER A 28 15.89 1.93 -9.02
C SER A 28 14.60 2.48 -8.41
N PRO A 29 14.52 2.61 -7.06
CA PRO A 29 13.34 3.21 -6.43
C PRO A 29 13.06 4.61 -6.96
N LYS A 30 14.11 5.41 -7.23
CA LYS A 30 13.97 6.77 -7.74
C LYS A 30 13.42 6.81 -9.17
N GLN A 31 13.81 5.86 -10.02
CA GLN A 31 13.25 5.73 -11.36
C GLN A 31 11.75 5.39 -11.29
N LEU A 32 11.35 4.47 -10.39
CA LEU A 32 9.94 4.15 -10.20
C LEU A 32 9.15 5.39 -9.75
N LEU A 33 9.72 6.20 -8.85
CA LEU A 33 9.10 7.46 -8.43
C LEU A 33 8.96 8.47 -9.57
N ASP A 34 9.95 8.59 -10.45
CA ASP A 34 9.84 9.47 -11.63
C ASP A 34 8.71 9.02 -12.57
N GLU A 35 8.63 7.72 -12.82
CA GLU A 35 7.63 7.12 -13.73
C GLU A 35 6.20 7.23 -13.22
N VAL A 36 6.03 7.12 -11.89
CA VAL A 36 4.71 7.07 -11.23
C VAL A 36 4.25 8.46 -10.78
N TYR A 37 5.15 9.24 -10.19
CA TYR A 37 4.79 10.49 -9.51
C TYR A 37 5.42 11.73 -10.15
N GLN A 38 6.44 11.58 -11.00
CA GLN A 38 7.31 12.67 -11.44
C GLN A 38 7.94 13.44 -10.26
N ASP A 39 8.06 12.79 -9.09
CA ASP A 39 8.63 13.35 -7.87
C ASP A 39 9.45 12.29 -7.12
N ARG A 40 10.77 12.51 -7.08
CA ARG A 40 11.74 11.65 -6.39
C ARG A 40 11.66 11.70 -4.86
N LYS A 41 10.87 12.59 -4.27
CA LYS A 41 10.79 12.79 -2.81
C LYS A 41 9.68 11.96 -2.16
N VAL A 42 8.79 11.38 -2.95
CA VAL A 42 7.67 10.57 -2.45
C VAL A 42 8.16 9.43 -1.58
N VAL A 43 7.52 9.27 -0.43
CA VAL A 43 7.82 8.20 0.53
C VAL A 43 6.88 7.03 0.25
N ALA A 44 7.42 5.82 0.27
CA ALA A 44 6.67 4.59 0.08
C ALA A 44 5.89 4.25 1.37
N THR A 45 4.81 4.99 1.59
CA THR A 45 3.92 4.84 2.75
C THR A 45 2.87 3.77 2.48
N ILE A 46 2.72 2.81 3.39
CA ILE A 46 1.85 1.63 3.20
C ILE A 46 0.38 1.96 3.52
N ASP A 47 0.14 2.65 4.63
CA ASP A 47 -1.18 2.82 5.22
C ASP A 47 -1.94 4.00 4.61
N LEU A 48 -1.34 5.19 4.67
CA LEU A 48 -1.95 6.47 4.29
C LEU A 48 -1.02 7.22 3.33
N PRO A 49 -0.87 6.74 2.08
CA PRO A 49 -0.04 7.40 1.09
C PRO A 49 -0.63 8.74 0.64
N SER A 50 0.26 9.58 0.12
CA SER A 50 -0.06 10.84 -0.55
C SER A 50 0.13 10.72 -2.06
N HIS A 51 -0.16 11.81 -2.80
CA HIS A 51 -0.04 11.89 -4.26
C HIS A 51 -0.94 10.93 -5.04
N LEU A 52 -2.11 10.59 -4.51
CA LEU A 52 -3.02 9.66 -5.18
C LEU A 52 -3.58 10.18 -6.50
N ASN A 53 -3.62 11.50 -6.71
CA ASN A 53 -4.01 12.06 -8.01
C ASN A 53 -3.06 11.63 -9.16
N ALA A 54 -1.77 11.48 -8.89
CA ALA A 54 -0.84 10.93 -9.88
C ALA A 54 -1.21 9.50 -10.28
N ILE A 55 -1.66 8.69 -9.31
CA ILE A 55 -2.10 7.31 -9.58
C ILE A 55 -3.44 7.28 -10.31
N VAL A 56 -4.38 8.15 -9.95
CA VAL A 56 -5.64 8.31 -10.70
C VAL A 56 -5.36 8.62 -12.17
N HIS A 57 -4.45 9.57 -12.45
CA HIS A 57 -4.04 9.90 -13.83
C HIS A 57 -3.49 8.69 -14.59
N LEU A 58 -2.67 7.85 -13.95
CA LEU A 58 -2.15 6.62 -14.57
C LEU A 58 -3.25 5.58 -14.86
N LEU A 59 -4.33 5.61 -14.07
CA LEU A 59 -5.46 4.69 -14.17
C LEU A 59 -6.64 5.25 -14.99
N GLU A 60 -6.59 6.50 -15.47
CA GLU A 60 -7.70 7.16 -16.18
C GLU A 60 -8.26 6.31 -17.33
N ARG A 61 -7.37 5.65 -18.08
CA ARG A 61 -7.75 4.80 -19.23
C ARG A 61 -8.56 3.56 -18.85
N THR A 62 -8.50 3.13 -17.58
CA THR A 62 -9.33 2.02 -17.08
C THR A 62 -10.78 2.45 -16.88
N GLY A 63 -11.04 3.73 -16.61
CA GLY A 63 -12.38 4.25 -16.29
C GLY A 63 -12.98 3.72 -14.97
N CYS A 64 -12.21 2.98 -14.17
CA CYS A 64 -12.72 2.19 -13.05
C CYS A 64 -12.45 2.78 -11.66
N PHE A 65 -11.53 3.75 -11.54
CA PHE A 65 -11.05 4.21 -10.24
C PHE A 65 -11.12 5.74 -10.12
N SER A 66 -11.97 6.22 -9.23
CA SER A 66 -11.88 7.59 -8.74
C SER A 66 -10.84 7.72 -7.62
N LEU A 67 -10.47 8.96 -7.28
CA LEU A 67 -9.64 9.24 -6.10
C LEU A 67 -10.25 8.64 -4.82
N ILE A 68 -11.57 8.76 -4.64
CA ILE A 68 -12.27 8.24 -3.46
C ILE A 68 -12.25 6.71 -3.44
N ASP A 69 -12.40 6.06 -4.61
CA ASP A 69 -12.26 4.61 -4.72
C ASP A 69 -10.87 4.15 -4.27
N LEU A 70 -9.80 4.78 -4.77
CA LEU A 70 -8.44 4.44 -4.35
C LEU A 70 -8.25 4.62 -2.85
N ILE A 71 -8.68 5.77 -2.31
CA ILE A 71 -8.56 6.07 -0.88
C ILE A 71 -9.27 5.02 -0.02
N TYR A 72 -10.52 4.68 -0.30
CA TYR A 72 -11.29 3.79 0.59
C TYR A 72 -11.05 2.30 0.34
N LYS A 73 -10.79 1.89 -0.90
CA LYS A 73 -10.67 0.47 -1.27
C LYS A 73 -9.22 -0.02 -1.28
N HIS A 74 -8.26 0.87 -1.56
CA HIS A 74 -6.86 0.54 -1.79
C HIS A 74 -5.88 1.24 -0.82
N THR A 75 -6.37 1.83 0.28
CA THR A 75 -5.52 2.30 1.39
C THR A 75 -6.11 1.90 2.74
N MET A 76 -5.38 2.18 3.83
CA MET A 76 -5.89 1.95 5.19
C MET A 76 -6.80 3.08 5.68
N PHE A 77 -7.09 4.12 4.88
CA PHE A 77 -7.92 5.25 5.31
C PHE A 77 -9.30 4.83 5.83
N GLY A 78 -9.94 3.84 5.19
CA GLY A 78 -11.23 3.32 5.62
C GLY A 78 -11.26 2.74 7.03
N LEU A 79 -10.10 2.34 7.59
CA LEU A 79 -9.98 1.93 8.98
C LEU A 79 -10.13 3.11 9.95
N TYR A 80 -9.61 4.29 9.58
CA TYR A 80 -9.54 5.46 10.45
C TYR A 80 -10.73 6.42 10.24
N ALA A 81 -11.26 6.48 9.03
CA ALA A 81 -12.31 7.41 8.63
C ALA A 81 -13.53 7.42 9.57
N PRO A 82 -14.02 6.27 10.10
CA PRO A 82 -15.18 6.26 11.02
C PRO A 82 -14.93 6.96 12.37
N PHE A 83 -13.66 7.08 12.78
CA PHE A 83 -13.28 7.57 14.11
C PHE A 83 -12.88 9.06 14.12
N VAL A 84 -13.03 9.75 12.98
CA VAL A 84 -12.71 11.17 12.86
C VAL A 84 -13.92 11.98 12.37
N GLN A 85 -13.95 13.26 12.74
CA GLN A 85 -14.96 14.22 12.29
C GLN A 85 -14.94 14.40 10.76
N GLU A 86 -16.08 14.73 10.16
CA GLU A 86 -16.21 14.95 8.71
C GLU A 86 -15.21 15.98 8.18
N SER A 87 -15.01 17.08 8.90
CA SER A 87 -14.03 18.11 8.53
C SER A 87 -12.61 17.55 8.42
N HIS A 88 -12.20 16.68 9.37
CA HIS A 88 -10.91 15.99 9.33
C HIS A 88 -10.85 14.93 8.23
N ARG A 89 -11.96 14.21 7.98
CA ARG A 89 -12.07 13.24 6.89
C ARG A 89 -11.86 13.91 5.54
N GLN A 90 -12.56 15.02 5.26
CA GLN A 90 -12.42 15.77 4.02
C GLN A 90 -11.01 16.34 3.85
N LYS A 91 -10.42 16.87 4.93
CA LYS A 91 -9.04 17.37 4.92
C LYS A 91 -8.03 16.23 4.66
N ALA A 92 -8.25 15.05 5.23
CA ALA A 92 -7.40 13.88 5.00
C ALA A 92 -7.43 13.48 3.53
N ILE A 93 -8.63 13.42 2.92
CA ILE A 93 -8.81 13.11 1.50
C ILE A 93 -8.01 14.10 0.64
N THR A 94 -8.10 15.40 0.91
CA THR A 94 -7.30 16.42 0.19
C THR A 94 -5.79 16.21 0.38
N LEU A 95 -5.35 15.87 1.59
CA LEU A 95 -3.94 15.60 1.87
C LEU A 95 -3.44 14.32 1.17
N MET A 96 -4.27 13.27 1.06
CA MET A 96 -3.92 12.05 0.34
C MET A 96 -3.91 12.23 -1.18
N ALA A 97 -4.77 13.12 -1.70
CA ALA A 97 -4.83 13.44 -3.11
C ALA A 97 -3.52 14.07 -3.61
N GLU A 98 -2.99 15.01 -2.84
CA GLU A 98 -1.85 15.85 -3.18
C GLU A 98 -0.62 15.51 -2.31
N GLN A 99 0.33 16.44 -2.20
CA GLN A 99 1.48 16.31 -1.32
C GLN A 99 1.09 16.55 0.15
N ALA A 100 1.20 15.50 0.97
CA ALA A 100 1.17 15.62 2.43
C ALA A 100 2.58 15.42 3.00
N SER A 101 3.13 16.44 3.66
CA SER A 101 4.42 16.37 4.35
C SER A 101 4.36 15.55 5.65
N GLY A 102 3.73 14.37 5.63
CA GLY A 102 3.52 13.50 6.81
C GLY A 102 2.48 14.02 7.82
N SER A 103 1.74 15.09 7.47
CA SER A 103 0.75 15.71 8.35
C SER A 103 -0.49 14.84 8.58
N ILE A 104 -0.76 13.86 7.72
CA ILE A 104 -1.96 13.03 7.80
C ILE A 104 -1.96 12.09 9.01
N HIS A 105 -0.83 11.40 9.29
CA HIS A 105 -0.71 10.52 10.46
C HIS A 105 -0.90 11.29 11.76
N LEU A 106 -0.33 12.49 11.85
CA LEU A 106 -0.54 13.38 13.00
C LEU A 106 -2.01 13.79 13.12
N MET A 107 -2.61 14.23 12.02
CA MET A 107 -3.99 14.72 12.00
C MET A 107 -5.02 13.64 12.36
N LEU A 108 -4.79 12.39 11.93
CA LEU A 108 -5.64 11.25 12.26
C LEU A 108 -5.31 10.63 13.62
N GLY A 109 -4.42 11.24 14.41
CA GLY A 109 -4.09 10.80 15.76
C GLY A 109 -3.26 9.52 15.83
N LEU A 110 -2.70 9.04 14.71
CA LEU A 110 -1.90 7.82 14.66
C LEU A 110 -0.64 7.92 15.52
N ASN A 111 -0.01 9.10 15.57
CA ASN A 111 1.16 9.32 16.41
C ASN A 111 0.85 9.29 17.92
N ALA A 112 -0.40 9.58 18.30
CA ALA A 112 -0.88 9.49 19.68
C ALA A 112 -1.52 8.13 19.99
N SER A 113 -1.64 7.25 18.99
CA SER A 113 -2.25 5.94 19.14
C SER A 113 -1.39 5.03 20.03
N ARG A 114 -2.05 4.29 20.91
CA ARG A 114 -1.41 3.21 21.69
C ARG A 114 -1.37 1.89 20.93
N VAL A 115 -2.05 1.82 19.78
CA VAL A 115 -2.02 0.66 18.89
C VAL A 115 -0.70 0.72 18.12
N PRO A 116 0.18 -0.28 18.24
CA PRO A 116 1.45 -0.27 17.55
C PRO A 116 1.24 -0.34 16.03
N ASN A 117 2.06 0.43 15.31
CA ASN A 117 2.08 0.36 13.85
C ASN A 117 2.76 -0.94 13.40
N ASN A 118 2.35 -1.44 12.24
CA ASN A 118 3.03 -2.56 11.61
C ASN A 118 4.43 -2.15 11.17
N THR A 119 5.45 -2.75 11.78
CA THR A 119 6.87 -2.56 11.43
C THR A 119 7.38 -3.60 10.44
N LYS A 120 6.56 -4.62 10.15
CA LYS A 120 6.85 -5.74 9.27
C LYS A 120 5.78 -5.89 8.21
N PHE A 121 6.15 -6.50 7.09
CA PHE A 121 5.20 -6.92 6.08
C PHE A 121 4.65 -8.29 6.46
N HIS A 122 3.33 -8.38 6.55
CA HIS A 122 2.65 -9.62 6.89
C HIS A 122 1.97 -10.20 5.66
N TYR A 123 1.92 -11.53 5.57
CA TYR A 123 1.17 -12.23 4.54
C TYR A 123 0.65 -13.58 5.02
N CYS A 124 -0.39 -14.06 4.35
CA CYS A 124 -0.94 -15.39 4.56
C CYS A 124 -0.37 -16.35 3.49
N PRO A 125 0.31 -17.45 3.88
CA PRO A 125 0.91 -18.39 2.92
C PRO A 125 -0.13 -19.06 2.01
N ILE A 126 -1.36 -19.23 2.50
CA ILE A 126 -2.46 -19.82 1.72
C ILE A 126 -3.05 -18.79 0.75
N CYS A 127 -3.23 -17.54 1.18
CA CYS A 127 -3.73 -16.50 0.28
C CYS A 127 -2.78 -16.23 -0.88
N ILE A 128 -1.45 -16.21 -0.67
CA ILE A 128 -0.52 -15.93 -1.76
C ILE A 128 -0.56 -17.02 -2.84
N GLN A 129 -0.81 -18.28 -2.47
CA GLN A 129 -1.05 -19.36 -3.43
C GLN A 129 -2.34 -19.11 -4.22
N GLN A 130 -3.42 -18.73 -3.55
CA GLN A 130 -4.68 -18.39 -4.20
C GLN A 130 -4.56 -17.16 -5.12
N GLN A 131 -3.76 -16.16 -4.73
CA GLN A 131 -3.48 -14.99 -5.55
C GLN A 131 -2.79 -15.39 -6.86
N ARG A 132 -1.76 -16.25 -6.78
CA ARG A 132 -1.09 -16.80 -7.96
C ARG A 132 -2.04 -17.56 -8.87
N GLU A 133 -2.89 -18.43 -8.31
CA GLU A 133 -3.85 -19.23 -9.07
C GLU A 133 -4.93 -18.38 -9.75
N THR A 134 -5.37 -17.31 -9.08
CA THR A 134 -6.49 -16.48 -9.56
C THR A 134 -6.04 -15.35 -10.49
N TYR A 135 -4.92 -14.70 -10.16
CA TYR A 135 -4.46 -13.48 -10.82
C TYR A 135 -3.12 -13.64 -11.54
N GLY A 136 -2.41 -14.77 -11.35
CA GLY A 136 -1.10 -15.00 -11.94
C GLY A 136 0.05 -14.25 -11.25
N GLU A 137 -0.24 -13.49 -10.20
CA GLU A 137 0.75 -12.66 -9.49
C GLU A 137 0.39 -12.47 -8.01
N TYR A 138 1.35 -12.00 -7.23
CA TYR A 138 1.22 -11.78 -5.80
C TYR A 138 1.05 -10.30 -5.49
N PHE A 139 0.32 -10.00 -4.42
CA PHE A 139 0.11 -8.64 -3.98
C PHE A 139 -0.09 -8.53 -2.48
N TRP A 140 0.27 -7.39 -1.90
CA TRP A 140 0.01 -7.10 -0.50
C TRP A 140 -1.47 -6.83 -0.29
N ASN A 141 -2.13 -7.79 0.36
CA ASN A 141 -3.54 -7.65 0.72
C ASN A 141 -3.67 -6.69 1.91
N ARG A 142 -4.59 -5.73 1.79
CA ARG A 142 -4.87 -4.69 2.77
C ARG A 142 -5.18 -5.24 4.16
N ALA A 143 -5.90 -6.36 4.24
CA ALA A 143 -6.29 -6.95 5.52
C ALA A 143 -5.09 -7.40 6.37
N TRP A 144 -3.96 -7.77 5.75
CA TRP A 144 -2.75 -8.17 6.49
C TRP A 144 -2.06 -7.00 7.20
N PHE A 145 -2.43 -5.77 6.86
CA PHE A 145 -1.88 -4.56 7.47
C PHE A 145 -2.81 -3.95 8.52
N LEU A 146 -3.89 -4.64 8.88
CA LEU A 146 -4.68 -4.28 10.05
C LEU A 146 -3.79 -4.33 11.31
N PRO A 147 -3.72 -3.25 12.09
CA PRO A 147 -2.88 -3.22 13.29
C PRO A 147 -3.25 -4.33 14.28
N ASN A 148 -2.25 -4.94 14.91
CA ASN A 148 -2.39 -6.06 15.86
C ASN A 148 -3.08 -7.33 15.31
N LEU A 149 -3.27 -7.45 13.98
CA LEU A 149 -3.83 -8.65 13.40
C LEU A 149 -2.71 -9.67 13.12
N SER A 150 -2.68 -10.76 13.89
CA SER A 150 -1.71 -11.86 13.72
C SER A 150 -2.25 -13.07 12.95
N ILE A 151 -3.50 -13.01 12.50
CA ILE A 151 -4.20 -14.12 11.83
C ILE A 151 -4.79 -13.68 10.49
N CYS A 152 -4.83 -14.60 9.53
CA CYS A 152 -5.56 -14.39 8.29
C CYS A 152 -7.07 -14.50 8.54
N LEU A 153 -7.84 -13.45 8.24
CA LEU A 153 -9.30 -13.46 8.40
C LEU A 153 -10.03 -14.46 7.48
N LYS A 154 -9.36 -14.92 6.40
CA LYS A 154 -9.94 -15.86 5.44
C LYS A 154 -9.65 -17.33 5.79
N HIS A 155 -8.46 -17.61 6.32
CA HIS A 155 -7.97 -18.98 6.51
C HIS A 155 -7.70 -19.34 7.97
N ASN A 156 -7.86 -18.40 8.90
CA ASN A 156 -7.63 -18.56 10.34
C ASN A 156 -6.23 -19.08 10.73
N CYS A 157 -5.26 -19.01 9.82
CA CYS A 157 -3.86 -19.33 10.10
C CYS A 157 -3.09 -18.10 10.56
N SER A 158 -1.96 -18.30 11.25
CA SER A 158 -1.05 -17.20 11.59
C SER A 158 -0.50 -16.54 10.32
N LEU A 159 -0.40 -15.21 10.34
CA LEU A 159 0.31 -14.48 9.30
C LEU A 159 1.82 -14.67 9.49
N LEU A 160 2.52 -14.89 8.38
CA LEU A 160 3.98 -14.85 8.35
C LEU A 160 4.43 -13.40 8.21
N SER A 161 5.56 -13.04 8.81
CA SER A 161 6.12 -11.69 8.77
C SER A 161 7.49 -11.70 8.12
N GLN A 162 7.79 -10.70 7.30
CA GLN A 162 9.15 -10.40 6.85
C GLN A 162 9.58 -9.03 7.35
N ASP A 163 10.85 -8.94 7.73
CA ASP A 163 11.41 -7.67 8.20
C ASP A 163 11.41 -6.64 7.07
N TYR A 164 10.98 -5.43 7.43
CA TYR A 164 10.96 -4.30 6.52
C TYR A 164 11.70 -3.13 7.15
N ILE A 165 12.91 -2.88 6.66
CA ILE A 165 13.74 -1.80 7.17
C ILE A 165 13.39 -0.51 6.43
N GLN A 166 12.25 0.09 6.79
CA GLN A 166 11.75 1.35 6.22
C GLN A 166 12.78 2.49 6.31
N GLN A 167 13.66 2.48 7.32
CA GLN A 167 14.61 3.56 7.56
C GLN A 167 15.78 3.61 6.58
N GLN A 168 16.17 2.49 5.97
CA GLN A 168 17.27 2.49 4.99
C GLN A 168 16.78 2.82 3.57
N HIS A 169 15.51 2.53 3.26
CA HIS A 169 14.96 2.71 1.90
C HIS A 169 13.54 3.29 1.89
N ARG A 170 13.34 4.48 2.46
CA ARG A 170 12.02 5.15 2.55
C ARG A 170 11.28 5.38 1.21
N HIS A 171 11.97 5.21 0.09
CA HIS A 171 11.44 5.37 -1.27
C HIS A 171 11.17 4.04 -1.98
N LEU A 172 11.50 2.91 -1.33
CA LEU A 172 11.37 1.58 -1.92
C LEU A 172 9.96 1.04 -1.71
N PHE A 173 9.29 0.76 -2.84
CA PHE A 173 8.09 -0.06 -2.91
C PHE A 173 8.51 -1.52 -3.07
N LEU A 174 8.38 -2.30 -2.00
CA LEU A 174 8.80 -3.70 -1.96
C LEU A 174 7.67 -4.59 -2.52
N PRO A 175 7.87 -5.29 -3.65
CA PRO A 175 6.87 -6.23 -4.14
C PRO A 175 6.82 -7.49 -3.27
N LEU A 176 5.67 -8.16 -3.27
CA LEU A 176 5.53 -9.49 -2.68
C LEU A 176 6.08 -10.53 -3.65
N LEU A 177 7.06 -11.32 -3.22
CA LEU A 177 7.68 -12.38 -4.01
C LEU A 177 7.58 -13.73 -3.29
N PRO A 178 7.44 -14.85 -4.03
CA PRO A 178 7.21 -16.17 -3.45
C PRO A 178 8.43 -16.76 -2.73
N ASN A 179 9.65 -16.34 -3.11
CA ASN A 179 10.89 -16.94 -2.63
C ASN A 179 11.49 -16.25 -1.39
N GLN A 180 10.78 -15.31 -0.75
CA GLN A 180 11.28 -14.68 0.48
C GLN A 180 11.07 -15.54 1.74
N THR A 181 10.63 -16.80 1.57
CA THR A 181 10.32 -17.76 2.65
C THR A 181 11.48 -18.70 3.03
N GLN A 182 12.67 -18.58 2.44
CA GLN A 182 13.82 -19.42 2.79
C GLN A 182 15.09 -18.58 2.79
N ASP A 183 15.49 -18.11 3.97
CA ASP A 183 16.90 -17.92 4.37
C ASP A 183 16.92 -17.60 5.87
N SER A 184 16.77 -18.65 6.67
CA SER A 184 17.23 -18.72 8.06
C SER A 184 17.21 -20.20 8.47
N ALA A 185 18.24 -20.91 7.97
CA ALA A 185 18.73 -22.13 8.57
C ALA A 185 19.94 -21.79 9.44
#